data_AF-A0A928U4M4-F1
#
_entry.id   AF-A0A928U4M4-F1
#
_cell.length_a   1.000
_cell.length_b   1.000
_cell.length_c   1.000
_cell.angle_alpha   90.00
_cell.angle_beta   90.00
_cell.angle_gamma   90.00
#
_symmetry.space_group_name_H-M   'P 1'
#
loop_
_entity.id
_entity.type
_entity.pdbx_description
1 polymer ?
#
loop_
_entity_poly.entity_id
_entity_poly.type
_entity_poly.pdbx_seq_one_letter_code
_entity_poly.pdbx_strand_id
1 'polypeptide(L)'
;MSGNNGLSYFYSDHLGSSSALQKPNGTMAYTWYLPFGGYRPGTAPTQTITDRDFTGQKENMELGLLYYNARYYMPGLGRFASADTLVPNPANPQSYNRYSYVRNSPMTHT
;
A
#
# COMPACT_ATOMS: atom_id res chain seq x y z
N MET A 1 -28.36 -14.25 -14.35
CA MET A 1 -27.04 -13.63 -14.16
C MET A 1 -27.28 -12.25 -13.55
N SER A 2 -27.17 -12.12 -12.22
CA SER A 2 -27.39 -10.83 -11.55
C SER A 2 -26.21 -9.91 -11.88
N GLY A 3 -26.49 -8.78 -12.53
CA GLY A 3 -25.46 -7.84 -12.96
C GLY A 3 -24.74 -7.22 -11.78
N ASN A 4 -23.41 -7.33 -11.75
CA ASN A 4 -22.52 -6.58 -10.86
C ASN A 4 -22.46 -5.11 -11.30
N ASN A 5 -23.60 -4.41 -11.34
CA ASN A 5 -23.69 -3.02 -11.81
C ASN A 5 -24.14 -2.12 -10.66
N GLY A 6 -23.35 -2.11 -9.58
CA GLY A 6 -23.63 -1.34 -8.40
C GLY A 6 -22.38 -0.61 -7.90
N LEU A 7 -22.58 0.59 -7.36
CA LEU A 7 -21.49 1.40 -6.82
C LEU A 7 -20.91 0.73 -5.57
N SER A 8 -19.59 0.74 -5.45
CA SER A 8 -18.88 0.33 -4.25
C SER A 8 -18.10 1.52 -3.69
N TYR A 9 -18.04 1.66 -2.37
CA TYR A 9 -17.41 2.79 -1.71
C TYR A 9 -16.21 2.33 -0.89
N PHE A 10 -15.06 2.97 -1.12
CA PHE A 10 -13.84 2.73 -0.37
C PHE A 10 -13.70 3.70 0.80
N TYR A 11 -13.17 3.20 1.91
CA TYR A 11 -12.83 3.98 3.08
C TYR A 11 -11.34 3.82 3.35
N SER A 12 -10.64 4.95 3.45
CA SER A 12 -9.20 4.99 3.65
C SER A 12 -8.82 5.22 5.11
N ASP A 13 -7.67 4.69 5.51
CA ASP A 13 -7.01 5.10 6.75
C ASP A 13 -6.33 6.49 6.64
N HIS A 14 -5.65 6.91 7.71
CA HIS A 14 -4.96 8.21 7.76
C HIS A 14 -3.77 8.32 6.80
N LEU A 15 -3.26 7.20 6.27
CA LEU A 15 -2.20 7.15 5.27
C LEU A 15 -2.77 7.02 3.84
N GLY A 16 -4.09 6.93 3.68
CA GLY A 16 -4.76 6.76 2.39
C GLY A 16 -4.82 5.31 1.92
N SER A 17 -4.53 4.32 2.77
CA SER A 17 -4.66 2.91 2.41
C SER A 17 -6.12 2.50 2.31
N SER A 18 -6.47 1.65 1.36
CA SER A 18 -7.82 1.07 1.26
C SER A 18 -8.08 0.11 2.42
N SER A 19 -8.81 0.54 3.46
CA SER A 19 -9.01 -0.24 4.70
C SER A 19 -10.38 -0.90 4.80
N ALA A 20 -11.39 -0.31 4.17
CA ALA A 20 -12.71 -0.92 4.09
C ALA A 20 -13.38 -0.65 2.74
N LEU A 21 -14.25 -1.58 2.35
CA LEU A 21 -15.05 -1.50 1.14
C LEU A 21 -16.50 -1.83 1.47
N GLN A 22 -17.41 -0.92 1.12
CA GLN A 22 -18.83 -1.21 1.04
C GLN A 22 -19.18 -1.72 -0.35
N LYS A 23 -19.67 -2.96 -0.43
CA LYS A 23 -20.18 -3.57 -1.66
C LYS A 23 -21.59 -3.06 -1.98
N PRO A 24 -22.09 -3.24 -3.23
CA PRO A 24 -23.40 -2.73 -3.62
C PRO A 24 -24.57 -3.33 -2.85
N ASN A 25 -24.38 -4.52 -2.26
CA ASN A 25 -25.37 -5.19 -1.42
C ASN A 25 -25.33 -4.72 0.06
N GLY A 26 -24.59 -3.65 0.37
CA GLY A 26 -24.44 -3.11 1.72
C GLY A 26 -23.47 -3.89 2.62
N THR A 27 -22.86 -4.98 2.15
CA THR A 27 -21.88 -5.75 2.94
C THR A 27 -20.53 -5.02 3.01
N MET A 28 -19.89 -5.06 4.17
CA MET A 28 -18.56 -4.51 4.39
C MET A 28 -17.48 -5.59 4.24
N ALA A 29 -16.38 -5.25 3.56
CA ALA A 29 -15.13 -6.00 3.58
C ALA A 29 -14.03 -5.11 4.17
N TYR A 30 -13.06 -5.72 4.87
CA TYR A 30 -11.99 -5.01 5.54
C TYR A 30 -10.62 -5.57 5.17
N THR A 31 -9.66 -4.68 5.00
CA THR A 31 -8.26 -5.01 4.75
C THR A 31 -7.42 -4.29 5.80
N TRP A 32 -6.56 -5.04 6.47
CA TRP A 32 -5.74 -4.51 7.56
C TRP A 32 -4.27 -4.67 7.23
N TYR A 33 -3.52 -3.60 7.39
CA TYR A 33 -2.10 -3.57 7.07
C TYR A 33 -1.25 -3.65 8.34
N LEU A 34 -0.08 -4.27 8.21
CA LEU A 34 1.07 -4.09 9.07
C LEU A 34 1.66 -2.69 8.82
N PRO A 35 2.48 -2.15 9.74
CA PRO A 35 3.02 -0.80 9.60
C PRO A 35 3.75 -0.55 8.27
N PHE A 36 4.36 -1.58 7.68
CA PHE A 36 5.08 -1.51 6.41
C PHE A 36 4.26 -1.93 5.19
N GLY A 37 2.94 -2.06 5.32
CA GLY A 37 2.02 -2.33 4.21
C GLY A 37 1.78 -3.80 3.89
N GLY A 38 2.40 -4.74 4.61
CA GLY A 38 2.07 -6.16 4.49
C GLY A 38 0.68 -6.44 5.05
N TYR A 39 -0.05 -7.42 4.52
CA TYR A 39 -1.38 -7.76 5.01
C TYR A 39 -1.32 -8.47 6.37
N ARG A 40 -2.26 -8.13 7.26
CA ARG A 40 -2.45 -8.90 8.49
C ARG A 40 -3.09 -10.25 8.15
N PRO A 41 -2.76 -11.32 8.91
CA PRO A 41 -3.38 -12.63 8.71
C PRO A 41 -4.91 -12.57 8.70
N GLY A 42 -5.52 -13.29 7.77
CA GLY A 42 -6.99 -13.34 7.63
C GLY A 42 -7.60 -12.17 6.86
N THR A 43 -6.79 -11.32 6.25
CA THR A 43 -7.24 -10.19 5.42
C THR A 43 -6.65 -10.31 4.02
N ALA A 44 -7.40 -9.88 3.01
CA ALA A 44 -6.99 -9.98 1.62
C ALA A 44 -7.20 -8.64 0.89
N PRO A 45 -6.44 -8.38 -0.18
CA PRO A 45 -6.58 -7.16 -0.98
C PRO A 45 -7.91 -7.16 -1.74
N THR A 46 -8.46 -5.98 -2.03
CA THR A 46 -9.75 -5.86 -2.74
C THR A 46 -9.58 -5.73 -4.26
N GLN A 47 -8.67 -6.53 -4.84
CA GLN A 47 -8.23 -6.37 -6.23
C GLN A 47 -9.27 -6.63 -7.31
N THR A 48 -10.34 -7.35 -6.99
CA THR A 48 -11.48 -7.51 -7.91
C THR A 48 -12.22 -6.19 -8.17
N ILE A 49 -11.96 -5.15 -7.37
CA ILE A 49 -12.65 -3.85 -7.44
C ILE A 49 -11.65 -2.70 -7.62
N THR A 50 -10.44 -2.78 -7.07
CA THR A 50 -9.40 -1.74 -7.22
C THR A 50 -8.00 -2.32 -7.27
N ASP A 51 -7.10 -1.78 -8.08
CA ASP A 51 -5.67 -2.14 -8.05
C ASP A 51 -4.86 -1.31 -7.03
N ARG A 52 -5.53 -0.48 -6.21
CA ARG A 52 -4.94 0.46 -5.25
C ARG A 52 -5.18 -0.02 -3.81
N ASP A 53 -4.09 -0.23 -3.06
CA ASP A 53 -4.14 -0.77 -1.70
C ASP A 53 -3.40 0.14 -0.70
N PHE A 54 -2.25 -0.30 -0.16
CA PHE A 54 -1.51 0.42 0.89
C PHE A 54 -1.05 1.81 0.43
N THR A 55 -1.34 2.84 1.23
CA THR A 55 -1.08 4.26 0.92
C THR A 55 -1.58 4.73 -0.45
N GLY A 56 -2.62 4.06 -0.99
CA GLY A 56 -3.18 4.33 -2.31
C GLY A 56 -2.25 4.00 -3.48
N GLN A 57 -1.20 3.21 -3.25
CA GLN A 57 -0.31 2.78 -4.34
C GLN A 57 -0.88 1.57 -5.07
N LYS A 58 -0.51 1.45 -6.35
CA LYS A 58 -0.93 0.33 -7.17
C LYS A 58 -0.17 -0.92 -6.77
N GLU A 59 -0.88 -1.99 -6.43
CA GLU A 59 -0.29 -3.28 -6.09
C GLU A 59 -0.23 -4.21 -7.31
N ASN A 60 0.87 -4.94 -7.43
CA ASN A 60 0.96 -6.15 -8.23
C ASN A 60 0.93 -7.36 -7.28
N MET A 61 -0.21 -8.07 -7.16
CA MET A 61 -0.36 -9.18 -6.22
C MET A 61 0.51 -10.39 -6.57
N GLU A 62 0.81 -10.60 -7.85
CA GLU A 62 1.63 -11.73 -8.30
C GLU A 62 3.04 -11.65 -7.72
N LEU A 63 3.55 -10.42 -7.56
CA LEU A 63 4.86 -10.15 -6.99
C LEU A 63 4.81 -9.63 -5.54
N GLY A 64 3.63 -9.24 -5.04
CA GLY A 64 3.45 -8.55 -3.76
C GLY A 64 4.18 -7.20 -3.70
N LEU A 65 4.23 -6.47 -4.81
CA LEU A 65 4.95 -5.20 -4.94
C LEU A 65 4.01 -4.02 -5.11
N LEU A 66 4.33 -2.89 -4.48
CA LEU A 66 3.62 -1.62 -4.66
C LEU A 66 4.42 -0.68 -5.55
N TYR A 67 3.76 -0.05 -6.52
CA TYR A 67 4.40 0.88 -7.43
C TYR A 67 4.27 2.33 -6.95
N TYR A 68 5.40 2.94 -6.57
CA TYR A 68 5.53 4.32 -6.09
C TYR A 68 6.06 5.26 -7.18
N ASN A 69 5.56 5.12 -8.41
CA ASN A 69 5.94 5.88 -9.62
C ASN A 69 7.40 5.70 -10.10
N ALA A 70 8.39 5.92 -9.24
CA ALA A 70 9.81 5.79 -9.60
C ALA A 70 10.38 4.40 -9.26
N ARG A 71 9.82 3.74 -8.24
CA ARG A 71 10.36 2.49 -7.69
C ARG A 71 9.25 1.55 -7.24
N TYR A 72 9.57 0.26 -7.26
CA TYR A 72 8.76 -0.77 -6.60
C TYR A 72 9.15 -0.89 -5.13
N TYR A 73 8.15 -0.97 -4.28
CA TYR A 73 8.26 -1.17 -2.85
C TYR A 73 7.87 -2.62 -2.50
N MET A 74 8.61 -3.21 -1.56
CA MET A 74 8.42 -4.57 -1.04
C MET A 74 7.88 -4.48 0.40
N PRO A 75 6.56 -4.56 0.61
CA PRO A 75 5.95 -4.49 1.95
C PRO A 75 6.46 -5.56 2.90
N GLY A 76 6.67 -6.78 2.38
CA GLY A 76 7.18 -7.91 3.17
C GLY A 76 8.58 -7.69 3.74
N LEU A 77 9.39 -6.82 3.12
CA LEU A 77 10.73 -6.45 3.59
C LEU A 77 10.79 -5.05 4.22
N GLY A 78 9.74 -4.25 4.08
CA GLY A 78 9.74 -2.85 4.52
C GLY A 78 10.72 -1.96 3.73
N ARG A 79 11.05 -2.31 2.49
CA ARG A 79 12.08 -1.63 1.68
C ARG A 79 11.72 -1.49 0.20
N PHE A 80 12.33 -0.54 -0.49
CA PHE A 80 12.27 -0.48 -1.95
C PHE A 80 13.07 -1.63 -2.58
N ALA A 81 12.62 -2.11 -3.74
CA ALA A 81 13.30 -3.14 -4.53
C ALA A 81 14.57 -2.60 -5.22
N SER A 82 14.68 -1.28 -5.38
CA SER A 82 15.83 -0.60 -5.98
C SER A 82 16.29 0.59 -5.13
N ALA A 83 17.58 0.90 -5.21
CA ALA A 83 18.14 2.08 -4.58
C ALA A 83 17.57 3.35 -5.22
N ASP A 84 17.37 4.38 -4.39
CA ASP A 84 17.13 5.74 -4.88
C ASP A 84 18.33 6.24 -5.72
N THR A 85 18.05 6.99 -6.77
CA THR A 85 19.08 7.66 -7.57
C THR A 85 19.64 8.87 -6.86
N LEU A 86 18.91 9.43 -5.88
CA LEU A 86 19.27 10.61 -5.12
C LEU A 86 19.56 10.29 -3.65
N VAL A 87 20.44 11.09 -3.03
CA VAL A 87 20.59 11.17 -1.57
C VAL A 87 19.96 12.49 -1.13
N PRO A 88 18.77 12.48 -0.52
CA PRO A 88 17.99 13.70 -0.32
C PRO A 88 18.62 14.68 0.68
N ASN A 89 19.42 14.19 1.63
CA ASN A 89 20.16 15.04 2.57
C ASN A 89 21.52 14.41 2.94
N PRO A 90 22.62 14.82 2.28
CA PRO A 90 23.96 14.27 2.54
C PRO A 90 24.49 14.52 3.96
N ALA A 91 23.96 15.52 4.69
CA ALA A 91 24.33 15.79 6.08
C ALA A 91 23.66 14.85 7.08
N ASN A 92 22.67 14.08 6.63
CA ASN A 92 21.96 13.10 7.46
C ASN A 92 22.39 11.68 7.07
N PRO A 93 23.10 10.93 7.95
CA PRO A 93 23.54 9.57 7.67
C PRO A 93 22.39 8.62 7.25
N GLN A 94 21.17 8.83 7.75
CA GLN A 94 20.01 8.01 7.38
C GLN A 94 19.68 8.10 5.88
N SER A 95 19.98 9.23 5.23
CA SER A 95 19.70 9.43 3.80
C SER A 95 20.56 8.58 2.88
N TYR A 96 21.66 8.00 3.39
CA TYR A 96 22.48 7.05 2.62
C TYR A 96 21.87 5.64 2.55
N ASN A 97 20.84 5.35 3.37
CA ASN A 97 20.04 4.13 3.19
C ASN A 97 18.99 4.34 2.08
N ARG A 98 19.45 4.25 0.84
CA ARG A 98 18.67 4.52 -0.38
C ARG A 98 17.56 3.51 -0.68
N TYR A 99 17.48 2.43 0.09
CA TYR A 99 16.42 1.43 0.03
C TYR A 99 15.34 1.64 1.11
N SER A 100 15.56 2.57 2.05
CA SER A 100 14.63 2.78 3.15
C SER A 100 13.29 3.30 2.66
N TYR A 101 12.22 2.74 3.21
CA TYR A 101 10.89 3.30 3.05
C TYR A 101 10.65 4.32 4.16
N VAL A 102 10.43 5.58 3.77
CA VAL A 102 9.98 6.64 4.66
C VAL A 102 10.82 6.75 5.94
N ARG A 103 12.15 6.70 5.80
CA ARG A 103 13.12 6.76 6.92
C ARG A 103 12.84 5.73 8.04
N ASN A 104 12.23 4.60 7.69
CA ASN A 104 11.77 3.54 8.61
C ASN A 104 10.69 3.99 9.61
N SER A 105 9.91 5.03 9.29
CA SER A 105 8.80 5.53 10.13
C SER A 105 7.48 5.61 9.34
N PRO A 106 6.93 4.46 8.91
CA PRO A 106 5.83 4.41 7.94
C PRO A 106 4.46 4.82 8.49
N MET A 107 4.32 4.98 9.82
CA MET A 107 3.04 5.36 10.44
C MET A 107 2.82 6.88 10.50
N THR A 108 3.88 7.66 10.36
CA THR A 108 3.90 9.12 10.59
C THR A 108 4.28 9.93 9.37
N HIS A 109 4.81 9.28 8.33
CA HIS A 109 5.30 9.91 7.12
C HIS A 109 4.87 9.05 5.92
N THR A 110 4.58 9.68 4.78
CA THR A 110 4.31 9.02 3.50
C THR A 110 5.09 9.69 2.38
#